data_AF-A0AAU4QHI0-F1
#
_entry.id   AF-A0AAU4QHI0-F1
#
_cell.length_a   1.000
_cell.length_b   1.000
_cell.length_c   1.000
_cell.angle_alpha   90.00
_cell.angle_beta   90.00
_cell.angle_gamma   90.00
#
_symmetry.space_group_name_H-M   'P 1'
#
loop_
_entity.id
_entity.type
_entity.pdbx_description
1 polymer ?
#
loop_
_entity_poly.entity_id
_entity_poly.type
_entity_poly.pdbx_seq_one_letter_code
_entity_poly.pdbx_strand_id
1 'polypeptide(L)'
;MNHCAAHERFLCVPGTGCGPRSTDGGPPEPGAELRLRRLRGRKEKHHASQVTRSSRAQRVTDKGCTGSTSLWLRAGRTVEGMDNREEVREFLTSRRAKITPDQAGLPSGSRRRVPGLRRSEVAALADMSVEYYSKLERGNLAGVSPAVLEALARALQLDDAERAHLLNLAQAADGSDALTRPRRRATTRQWTPHRSLQWTLDAITAGPAFVRNGRMDILAANQLFRAFYTDVYATPDNQQNLARFTFLDPASRRFYPDWDAFADVTVAIVRAEAGRNPHDKDLHDLVGELCTRSDAFRTRWGAHNVRHHGTGTKHFHHHAVGDLSLAFEGLEMAAAPGLTLTIYTAEPGSPSEEGLRLLSTWAATREADPDTERSATS
;
A
#
# COMPACT_ATOMS: atom_id res chain seq x y z
N MET A 1 -0.25 16.10 -60.19
CA MET A 1 -1.10 14.95 -59.83
C MET A 1 -1.19 14.94 -58.31
N ASN A 2 -2.07 15.77 -57.77
CA ASN A 2 -3.46 15.47 -57.35
C ASN A 2 -3.43 15.16 -55.85
N HIS A 3 -3.85 16.11 -54.99
CA HIS A 3 -5.26 16.36 -54.57
C HIS A 3 -5.77 15.22 -53.68
N CYS A 4 -6.34 15.40 -52.49
CA CYS A 4 -7.21 16.44 -51.90
C CYS A 4 -6.99 16.46 -50.36
N ALA A 5 -6.98 17.60 -49.65
CA ALA A 5 -8.12 18.44 -49.19
C ALA A 5 -9.12 17.65 -48.30
N ALA A 6 -9.62 18.10 -47.14
CA ALA A 6 -9.93 19.43 -46.59
C ALA A 6 -10.02 19.32 -45.04
N HIS A 7 -9.72 20.33 -44.20
CA HIS A 7 -10.64 21.41 -43.76
C HIS A 7 -12.05 20.88 -43.40
N GLU A 8 -12.65 21.09 -42.21
CA GLU A 8 -12.94 22.37 -41.59
C GLU A 8 -13.60 22.24 -40.19
N ARG A 9 -13.19 23.15 -39.29
CA ARG A 9 -13.95 23.97 -38.33
C ARG A 9 -15.19 23.42 -37.58
N PHE A 10 -15.01 23.46 -36.26
CA PHE A 10 -15.99 23.67 -35.20
C PHE A 10 -17.08 24.72 -35.52
N LEU A 11 -18.33 24.38 -35.23
CA LEU A 11 -19.42 25.31 -34.97
C LEU A 11 -20.13 24.93 -33.65
N CYS A 12 -20.17 25.90 -32.74
CA CYS A 12 -20.99 25.91 -31.53
C CYS A 12 -22.48 26.02 -31.87
N VAL A 13 -23.33 25.32 -31.11
CA VAL A 13 -24.77 25.62 -30.95
C VAL A 13 -25.14 25.45 -29.48
N PRO A 14 -25.72 26.45 -28.80
CA PRO A 14 -26.40 26.29 -27.52
C PRO A 14 -27.92 26.50 -27.66
N GLY A 15 -28.73 25.84 -26.84
CA GLY A 15 -30.18 26.11 -26.79
C GLY A 15 -30.98 25.20 -25.86
N THR A 16 -31.51 25.82 -24.80
CA THR A 16 -32.34 25.32 -23.69
C THR A 16 -33.82 25.07 -24.02
N GLY A 17 -34.52 24.25 -23.22
CA GLY A 17 -36.00 24.22 -23.16
C GLY A 17 -36.57 23.42 -21.98
N CYS A 18 -37.47 24.05 -21.20
CA CYS A 18 -38.05 23.63 -19.91
C CYS A 18 -39.41 22.88 -20.00
N GLY A 19 -39.66 21.99 -19.00
CA GLY A 19 -40.91 21.88 -18.19
C GLY A 19 -42.11 21.05 -18.71
N PRO A 20 -43.22 20.93 -17.93
CA PRO A 20 -43.37 20.09 -16.71
C PRO A 20 -44.75 19.35 -16.57
N ARG A 21 -44.99 18.70 -15.40
CA ARG A 21 -46.29 18.28 -14.77
C ARG A 21 -46.99 17.01 -15.31
N SER A 22 -47.73 16.19 -14.56
CA SER A 22 -48.11 16.09 -13.12
C SER A 22 -48.98 14.82 -12.92
N THR A 23 -49.12 14.39 -11.64
CA THR A 23 -50.30 13.70 -11.02
C THR A 23 -50.65 12.28 -11.51
N ASP A 24 -51.05 11.31 -10.69
CA ASP A 24 -51.91 11.38 -9.51
C ASP A 24 -51.99 10.04 -8.75
N GLY A 25 -52.47 10.09 -7.51
CA GLY A 25 -53.40 9.09 -6.95
C GLY A 25 -52.84 7.85 -6.23
N GLY A 26 -52.87 7.87 -4.90
CA GLY A 26 -52.60 6.72 -4.02
C GLY A 26 -53.83 5.80 -3.73
N PRO A 27 -53.95 5.24 -2.51
CA PRO A 27 -54.17 3.81 -2.17
C PRO A 27 -55.65 3.58 -1.68
N PRO A 28 -56.10 2.59 -0.84
CA PRO A 28 -55.39 1.66 0.06
C PRO A 28 -56.01 0.26 0.41
N GLU A 29 -55.23 -0.56 1.16
CA GLU A 29 -55.58 -1.50 2.28
C GLU A 29 -56.59 -2.66 2.04
N PRO A 30 -56.87 -3.62 3.00
CA PRO A 30 -56.23 -3.96 4.29
C PRO A 30 -56.04 -5.49 4.58
N GLY A 31 -55.38 -5.80 5.71
CA GLY A 31 -55.78 -6.90 6.62
C GLY A 31 -54.88 -8.15 6.64
N ALA A 32 -54.73 -8.91 7.72
CA ALA A 32 -55.01 -8.77 9.16
C ALA A 32 -54.45 -10.05 9.82
N GLU A 33 -53.91 -9.91 11.05
CA GLU A 33 -53.86 -10.95 12.11
C GLU A 33 -53.01 -12.25 11.83
N LEU A 34 -52.39 -12.98 12.76
CA LEU A 34 -52.72 -13.32 14.15
C LEU A 34 -51.49 -14.03 14.83
N ARG A 35 -51.25 -13.72 16.11
CA ARG A 35 -50.84 -14.60 17.24
C ARG A 35 -49.49 -15.38 17.33
N LEU A 36 -48.70 -14.93 18.32
CA LEU A 36 -48.28 -15.63 19.57
C LEU A 36 -47.69 -17.06 19.51
N ARG A 37 -46.44 -17.22 20.01
CA ARG A 37 -46.14 -17.93 21.27
C ARG A 37 -44.67 -17.85 21.70
N ARG A 38 -44.46 -17.54 22.99
CA ARG A 38 -43.22 -17.71 23.77
C ARG A 38 -43.00 -19.18 24.11
N LEU A 39 -41.74 -19.63 24.19
CA LEU A 39 -41.29 -20.54 25.25
C LEU A 39 -39.86 -20.22 25.71
N ARG A 40 -39.67 -20.30 27.02
CA ARG A 40 -38.46 -20.05 27.82
C ARG A 40 -37.67 -21.35 28.04
N GLY A 41 -36.37 -21.17 28.36
CA GLY A 41 -35.57 -22.09 29.19
C GLY A 41 -34.80 -23.12 28.37
N ARG A 42 -33.52 -23.42 28.65
CA ARG A 42 -32.99 -23.78 29.96
C ARG A 42 -31.46 -23.67 29.95
N LYS A 43 -30.90 -23.18 31.07
CA LYS A 43 -29.48 -23.29 31.43
C LYS A 43 -29.15 -24.75 31.73
N GLU A 44 -27.94 -25.18 31.36
CA GLU A 44 -27.19 -26.18 32.11
C GLU A 44 -25.71 -25.77 32.19
N LYS A 45 -25.22 -25.68 33.43
CA LYS A 45 -23.82 -25.58 33.84
C LYS A 45 -23.35 -27.00 34.19
N HIS A 46 -22.02 -27.14 34.37
CA HIS A 46 -21.24 -28.21 35.05
C HIS A 46 -20.32 -28.98 34.08
N HIS A 47 -19.04 -29.26 34.30
CA HIS A 47 -18.06 -29.19 35.40
C HIS A 47 -16.65 -29.03 34.74
N ALA A 48 -15.79 -28.10 35.16
CA ALA A 48 -14.68 -28.31 36.10
C ALA A 48 -13.93 -29.66 36.00
N SER A 49 -12.67 -29.64 35.56
CA SER A 49 -11.62 -30.54 36.05
C SER A 49 -10.26 -29.86 35.95
N GLN A 50 -9.76 -29.50 37.12
CA GLN A 50 -8.37 -29.13 37.39
C GLN A 50 -7.50 -30.37 37.30
N VAL A 51 -6.34 -30.27 36.65
CA VAL A 51 -5.22 -31.16 36.90
C VAL A 51 -4.04 -30.31 37.37
N THR A 52 -3.75 -30.44 38.65
CA THR A 52 -2.49 -30.04 39.29
C THR A 52 -1.42 -31.10 39.02
N ARG A 53 -0.22 -30.70 38.59
CA ARG A 53 1.02 -31.24 39.17
C ARG A 53 2.25 -30.38 38.88
N SER A 54 2.83 -29.95 39.98
CA SER A 54 4.19 -29.44 40.22
C SER A 54 5.27 -30.41 39.72
N SER A 55 6.39 -29.89 39.15
CA SER A 55 7.69 -29.90 39.84
C SER A 55 8.89 -29.46 38.96
N ARG A 56 9.75 -28.61 39.54
CA ARG A 56 11.22 -28.44 39.38
C ARG A 56 11.79 -28.31 37.96
N ALA A 57 12.26 -27.13 37.54
CA ALA A 57 13.48 -26.41 37.97
C ALA A 57 14.79 -27.18 37.72
N GLN A 58 15.42 -26.89 36.58
CA GLN A 58 16.84 -27.13 36.36
C GLN A 58 17.47 -25.85 35.78
N ARG A 59 18.31 -25.24 36.61
CA ARG A 59 19.14 -24.08 36.28
C ARG A 59 20.25 -24.53 35.36
N VAL A 60 20.36 -23.90 34.20
CA VAL A 60 21.61 -23.80 33.46
C VAL A 60 21.99 -22.33 33.48
N THR A 61 23.16 -22.07 34.04
CA THR A 61 23.81 -20.76 34.11
C THR A 61 24.33 -20.39 32.72
N ASP A 62 23.97 -19.21 32.23
CA ASP A 62 24.86 -18.54 31.29
C ASP A 62 24.95 -17.04 31.56
N LYS A 63 26.17 -16.54 31.51
CA LYS A 63 26.60 -15.22 31.96
C LYS A 63 26.47 -14.21 30.83
N GLY A 64 25.78 -13.11 31.12
CA GLY A 64 26.22 -11.77 30.76
C GLY A 64 26.09 -11.32 29.30
N CYS A 65 24.94 -10.73 28.97
CA CYS A 65 24.86 -9.64 27.99
C CYS A 65 23.97 -8.53 28.54
N THR A 66 24.59 -7.58 29.25
CA THR A 66 23.97 -6.30 29.61
C THR A 66 23.86 -5.44 28.36
N GLY A 67 22.64 -5.28 27.84
CA GLY A 67 22.35 -4.45 26.67
C GLY A 67 20.89 -4.02 26.65
N SER A 68 20.60 -2.93 27.37
CA SER A 68 19.46 -2.01 27.19
C SER A 68 18.12 -2.63 26.76
N THR A 69 17.39 -3.22 27.72
CA THR A 69 15.99 -3.65 27.54
C THR A 69 15.00 -2.75 28.27
N SER A 70 15.37 -1.51 28.60
CA SER A 70 14.56 -0.64 29.45
C SER A 70 14.54 0.80 28.94
N LEU A 71 13.89 1.05 27.80
CA LEU A 71 13.46 2.42 27.46
C LEU A 71 12.16 2.55 26.65
N TRP A 72 11.53 1.44 26.23
CA TRP A 72 10.31 1.49 25.40
C TRP A 72 8.98 1.26 26.15
N LEU A 73 9.02 0.93 27.45
CA LEU A 73 7.82 0.56 28.24
C LEU A 73 7.28 1.69 29.15
N ARG A 74 7.79 2.92 29.04
CA ARG A 74 7.25 4.09 29.76
C ARG A 74 7.37 5.37 28.93
N ALA A 75 6.47 5.54 27.96
CA ALA A 75 6.01 6.85 27.52
C ALA A 75 4.79 6.65 26.62
N GLY A 76 3.62 7.09 27.08
CA GLY A 76 2.50 7.35 26.18
C GLY A 76 2.91 8.46 25.23
N ARG A 77 3.37 8.09 24.03
CA ARG A 77 3.48 9.01 22.90
C ARG A 77 2.22 8.84 22.08
N THR A 78 1.40 9.86 22.08
CA THR A 78 0.54 10.19 20.93
C THR A 78 1.36 10.02 19.66
N VAL A 79 0.78 9.45 18.61
CA VAL A 79 1.38 9.33 17.28
C VAL A 79 1.72 10.74 16.77
N GLU A 80 2.89 11.26 17.14
CA GLU A 80 3.48 12.42 16.49
C GLU A 80 3.84 11.96 15.08
N GLY A 81 3.22 12.60 14.08
CA GLY A 81 3.36 12.23 12.68
C GLY A 81 4.83 12.15 12.27
N MET A 82 5.14 11.26 11.35
CA MET A 82 6.51 11.12 10.84
C MET A 82 7.03 12.48 10.38
N ASP A 83 8.05 12.98 11.06
CA ASP A 83 8.72 14.22 10.66
C ASP A 83 9.54 13.91 9.40
N ASN A 84 9.34 14.67 8.32
CA ASN A 84 10.13 14.55 7.09
C ASN A 84 11.64 14.59 7.40
N ARG A 85 12.07 15.34 8.43
CA ARG A 85 13.47 15.36 8.87
C ARG A 85 13.93 14.02 9.42
N GLU A 86 13.08 13.33 10.16
CA GLU A 86 13.36 11.99 10.67
C GLU A 86 13.43 10.97 9.53
N GLU A 87 12.49 11.04 8.57
CA GLU A 87 12.50 10.15 7.41
C GLU A 87 13.76 10.32 6.54
N VAL A 88 14.16 11.57 6.26
CA VAL A 88 15.44 11.87 5.60
C VAL A 88 16.62 11.29 6.37
N ARG A 89 16.66 11.52 7.68
CA ARG A 89 17.76 11.05 8.53
C ARG A 89 17.90 9.54 8.46
N GLU A 90 16.80 8.83 8.62
CA GLU A 90 16.78 7.38 8.59
C GLU A 90 17.11 6.83 7.20
N PHE A 91 16.56 7.44 6.14
CA PHE A 91 16.86 7.07 4.76
C PHE A 91 18.36 7.20 4.46
N LEU A 92 18.96 8.39 4.66
CA LEU A 92 20.37 8.62 4.37
C LEU A 92 21.31 7.81 5.25
N THR A 93 20.97 7.63 6.53
CA THR A 93 21.73 6.76 7.45
C THR A 93 21.72 5.32 6.95
N SER A 94 20.56 4.82 6.51
CA SER A 94 20.43 3.45 5.99
C SER A 94 21.20 3.24 4.69
N ARG A 95 21.17 4.21 3.76
CA ARG A 95 21.90 4.11 2.48
C ARG A 95 23.41 4.12 2.72
N ARG A 96 23.90 5.02 3.57
CA ARG A 96 25.32 5.08 3.95
C ARG A 96 25.82 3.78 4.60
N ALA A 97 24.98 3.15 5.42
CA ALA A 97 25.33 1.90 6.08
C ALA A 97 25.39 0.68 5.13
N LYS A 98 24.70 0.75 3.97
CA LYS A 98 24.61 -0.36 3.00
C LYS A 98 25.77 -0.41 2.01
N ILE A 99 26.30 0.75 1.60
CA ILE A 99 27.42 0.83 0.65
C ILE A 99 28.76 0.58 1.35
N THR A 100 29.57 -0.32 0.81
CA THR A 100 30.92 -0.60 1.33
C THR A 100 31.96 0.35 0.71
N PRO A 101 33.11 0.54 1.37
CA PRO A 101 34.23 1.31 0.81
C PRO A 101 34.66 0.77 -0.54
N ASP A 102 34.83 -0.55 -0.65
CA ASP A 102 35.29 -1.19 -1.88
C ASP A 102 34.32 -0.95 -3.03
N GLN A 103 33.00 -1.02 -2.78
CA GLN A 103 31.97 -0.68 -3.77
C GLN A 103 32.09 0.77 -4.24
N ALA A 104 32.42 1.69 -3.33
CA ALA A 104 32.63 3.10 -3.62
C ALA A 104 34.02 3.43 -4.18
N GLY A 105 34.87 2.42 -4.44
CA GLY A 105 36.24 2.61 -4.94
C GLY A 105 37.23 3.14 -3.89
N LEU A 106 36.90 3.02 -2.60
CA LEU A 106 37.74 3.44 -1.46
C LEU A 106 38.42 2.23 -0.81
N PRO A 107 39.64 2.39 -0.27
CA PRO A 107 40.35 1.29 0.38
C PRO A 107 39.67 0.85 1.68
N SER A 108 39.44 -0.46 1.82
CA SER A 108 39.01 -1.08 3.07
C SER A 108 40.09 -1.04 4.15
N GLY A 109 40.13 0.02 4.94
CA GLY A 109 41.02 0.12 6.10
C GLY A 109 40.71 -0.91 7.21
N SER A 110 41.75 -1.40 7.89
CA SER A 110 41.62 -2.38 8.98
C SER A 110 41.17 -1.72 10.30
N ARG A 111 40.09 -2.26 10.91
CA ARG A 111 39.35 -1.75 12.11
C ARG A 111 38.34 -0.61 11.85
N ARG A 112 37.24 -0.94 11.18
CA ARG A 112 36.08 -0.06 10.99
C ARG A 112 35.03 -0.29 12.10
N ARG A 113 34.55 0.79 12.74
CA ARG A 113 33.52 0.75 13.81
C ARG A 113 32.10 1.02 13.31
N VAL A 114 31.96 1.58 12.12
CA VAL A 114 30.67 2.01 11.56
C VAL A 114 30.33 1.09 10.40
N PRO A 115 29.08 0.60 10.28
CA PRO A 115 28.66 -0.12 9.07
C PRO A 115 28.72 0.81 7.86
N GLY A 116 29.21 0.30 6.73
CA GLY A 116 29.31 1.02 5.46
C GLY A 116 30.30 2.21 5.46
N LEU A 117 29.95 3.27 4.72
CA LEU A 117 30.77 4.48 4.58
C LEU A 117 30.71 5.39 5.81
N ARG A 118 31.79 6.13 6.07
CA ARG A 118 31.85 7.23 7.06
C ARG A 118 31.28 8.50 6.44
N ARG A 119 30.82 9.43 7.28
CA ARG A 119 30.37 10.75 6.82
C ARG A 119 31.42 11.50 6.01
N SER A 120 32.69 11.39 6.41
CA SER A 120 33.81 12.00 5.69
C SER A 120 34.07 11.38 4.33
N GLU A 121 33.83 10.07 4.18
CA GLU A 121 34.00 9.35 2.92
C GLU A 121 32.89 9.74 1.92
N VAL A 122 31.63 9.80 2.37
CA VAL A 122 30.51 10.27 1.52
C VAL A 122 30.71 11.72 1.11
N ALA A 123 31.12 12.59 2.03
CA ALA A 123 31.38 13.99 1.74
C ALA A 123 32.48 14.18 0.69
N ALA A 124 33.56 13.39 0.78
CA ALA A 124 34.63 13.40 -0.23
C ALA A 124 34.14 12.91 -1.61
N LEU A 125 33.38 11.81 -1.65
CA LEU A 125 32.82 11.27 -2.89
C LEU A 125 31.81 12.21 -3.57
N ALA A 126 31.07 12.98 -2.77
CA ALA A 126 30.07 13.93 -3.24
C ALA A 126 30.60 15.37 -3.42
N ASP A 127 31.92 15.56 -3.30
CA ASP A 127 32.61 16.86 -3.40
C ASP A 127 31.98 17.96 -2.52
N MET A 128 31.76 17.64 -1.24
CA MET A 128 31.19 18.57 -0.26
C MET A 128 31.88 18.49 1.10
N SER A 129 31.62 19.47 1.97
CA SER A 129 32.19 19.44 3.31
C SER A 129 31.51 18.39 4.20
N VAL A 130 32.29 17.79 5.10
CA VAL A 130 31.79 16.79 6.07
C VAL A 130 30.66 17.37 6.93
N GLU A 131 30.76 18.65 7.27
CA GLU A 131 29.76 19.34 8.07
C GLU A 131 28.47 19.59 7.28
N TYR A 132 28.58 19.89 5.98
CA TYR A 132 27.40 20.02 5.12
C TYR A 132 26.68 18.68 4.96
N TYR A 133 27.41 17.58 4.64
CA TYR A 133 26.80 16.25 4.60
C TYR A 133 26.18 15.85 5.95
N SER A 134 26.83 16.17 7.07
CA SER A 134 26.29 15.91 8.41
C SER A 134 25.01 16.68 8.70
N LYS A 135 24.78 17.84 8.07
CA LYS A 135 23.50 18.58 8.14
C LYS A 135 22.43 17.90 7.29
N LEU A 136 22.77 17.46 6.07
CA LEU A 136 21.87 16.72 5.18
C LEU A 136 21.38 15.43 5.84
N GLU A 137 22.31 14.59 6.36
CA GLU A 137 21.98 13.33 7.03
C GLU A 137 21.17 13.55 8.33
N ARG A 138 21.16 14.76 8.91
CA ARG A 138 20.31 15.09 10.07
C ARG A 138 18.90 15.51 9.69
N GLY A 139 18.53 15.48 8.41
CA GLY A 139 17.18 15.80 7.95
C GLY A 139 17.04 17.16 7.26
N ASN A 140 18.12 17.94 7.13
CA ASN A 140 18.02 19.30 6.61
C ASN A 140 18.21 19.35 5.09
N LEU A 141 17.20 18.93 4.33
CA LEU A 141 17.18 19.01 2.86
C LEU A 141 16.57 20.29 2.29
N ALA A 142 16.00 21.16 3.13
CA ALA A 142 15.40 22.41 2.68
C ALA A 142 16.46 23.34 2.04
N GLY A 143 16.15 23.85 0.85
CA GLY A 143 16.98 24.74 0.03
C GLY A 143 18.15 24.05 -0.66
N VAL A 144 18.24 22.72 -0.62
CA VAL A 144 19.35 21.99 -1.23
C VAL A 144 19.20 21.95 -2.74
N SER A 145 20.26 22.28 -3.47
CA SER A 145 20.18 22.33 -4.93
C SER A 145 20.05 20.92 -5.53
N PRO A 146 19.37 20.79 -6.69
CA PRO A 146 19.30 19.51 -7.40
C PRO A 146 20.67 18.90 -7.68
N ALA A 147 21.67 19.72 -8.01
CA ALA A 147 23.05 19.27 -8.24
C ALA A 147 23.68 18.58 -7.02
N VAL A 148 23.39 19.07 -5.80
CA VAL A 148 23.87 18.45 -4.56
C VAL A 148 23.17 17.13 -4.29
N LEU A 149 21.86 17.03 -4.54
CA LEU A 149 21.11 15.79 -4.41
C LEU A 149 21.60 14.73 -5.40
N GLU A 150 21.92 15.13 -6.63
CA GLU A 150 22.52 14.25 -7.64
C GLU A 150 23.93 13.78 -7.26
N ALA A 151 24.77 14.69 -6.73
CA ALA A 151 26.09 14.31 -6.24
C ALA A 151 25.99 13.30 -5.10
N LEU A 152 25.04 13.50 -4.18
CA LEU A 152 24.78 12.58 -3.08
C LEU A 152 24.26 11.23 -3.56
N ALA A 153 23.34 11.23 -4.53
CA ALA A 153 22.80 10.00 -5.13
C ALA A 153 23.91 9.17 -5.79
N ARG A 154 24.83 9.82 -6.53
CA ARG A 154 25.99 9.15 -7.12
C ARG A 154 26.95 8.61 -6.07
N ALA A 155 27.28 9.41 -5.05
CA ALA A 155 28.21 9.01 -4.00
C ALA A 155 27.73 7.82 -3.17
N LEU A 156 26.41 7.72 -2.96
CA LEU A 156 25.77 6.60 -2.27
C LEU A 156 25.36 5.46 -3.21
N GLN A 157 25.64 5.57 -4.51
CA GLN A 157 25.23 4.63 -5.56
C GLN A 157 23.74 4.28 -5.49
N LEU A 158 22.90 5.31 -5.31
CA LEU A 158 21.47 5.12 -5.21
C LEU A 158 20.91 4.60 -6.54
N ASP A 159 20.02 3.63 -6.46
CA ASP A 159 19.24 3.21 -7.62
C ASP A 159 18.20 4.30 -8.01
N ASP A 160 17.54 4.11 -9.15
CA ASP A 160 16.57 5.09 -9.65
C ASP A 160 15.40 5.32 -8.67
N ALA A 161 15.03 4.33 -7.86
CA ALA A 161 13.92 4.42 -6.91
C ALA A 161 14.31 5.21 -5.67
N GLU A 162 15.48 4.90 -5.13
CA GLU A 162 16.10 5.61 -4.03
C GLU A 162 16.40 7.06 -4.38
N ARG A 163 16.88 7.32 -5.61
CA ARG A 163 17.11 8.68 -6.13
C ARG A 163 15.81 9.47 -6.24
N ALA A 164 14.76 8.88 -6.82
CA ALA A 164 13.44 9.52 -6.89
C ALA A 164 12.88 9.83 -5.49
N HIS A 165 13.05 8.92 -4.54
CA HIS A 165 12.61 9.14 -3.16
C HIS A 165 13.40 10.25 -2.46
N LEU A 166 14.73 10.33 -2.66
CA LEU A 166 15.55 11.43 -2.14
C LEU A 166 15.07 12.79 -2.66
N LEU A 167 14.71 12.88 -3.94
CA LEU A 167 14.16 14.10 -4.54
C LEU A 167 12.80 14.46 -3.95
N ASN A 168 11.91 13.48 -3.75
CA ASN A 168 10.62 13.71 -3.10
C ASN A 168 10.78 14.24 -1.66
N LEU A 169 11.70 13.66 -0.88
CA LEU A 169 11.99 14.11 0.48
C LEU A 169 12.53 15.55 0.52
N ALA A 170 13.38 15.92 -0.45
CA ALA A 170 13.89 17.29 -0.57
C ALA A 170 12.78 18.28 -0.96
N GLN A 171 11.93 17.92 -1.92
CA GLN A 171 10.80 18.75 -2.34
C GLN A 171 9.79 18.94 -1.19
N ALA A 172 9.54 17.90 -0.41
CA ALA A 172 8.70 17.99 0.79
C ALA A 172 9.34 18.91 1.86
N ALA A 173 10.67 18.91 2.00
CA ALA A 173 11.39 19.76 2.95
C ALA A 173 11.34 21.25 2.58
N ASP A 174 11.31 21.58 1.28
CA ASP A 174 11.22 22.95 0.78
C ASP A 174 9.86 23.60 1.03
N GLY A 175 8.82 22.80 1.29
CA GLY A 175 7.44 23.28 1.29
C GLY A 175 7.00 23.84 -0.06
N SER A 176 7.77 23.62 -1.13
CA SER A 176 7.52 24.14 -2.48
C SER A 176 6.26 23.52 -3.11
N ASP A 177 5.87 22.33 -2.66
CA ASP A 177 4.59 21.70 -2.98
C ASP A 177 3.40 22.40 -2.26
N ALA A 178 3.63 23.08 -1.13
CA ALA A 178 2.59 23.84 -0.43
C ALA A 178 2.29 25.20 -1.09
N LEU A 179 3.22 25.73 -1.91
CA LEU A 179 3.08 27.02 -2.60
C LEU A 179 2.68 26.90 -4.08
N THR A 180 2.98 25.76 -4.73
CA THR A 180 2.76 25.58 -6.19
C THR A 180 1.64 24.60 -6.52
N ARG A 181 1.25 23.73 -5.58
CA ARG A 181 0.02 22.94 -5.74
C ARG A 181 -1.16 23.85 -5.38
N PRO A 182 -2.24 23.92 -6.18
CA PRO A 182 -3.49 24.46 -5.68
C PRO A 182 -3.73 23.74 -4.35
N ARG A 183 -3.88 24.48 -3.25
CA ARG A 183 -4.44 23.95 -2.01
C ARG A 183 -5.83 23.42 -2.36
N ARG A 184 -5.91 22.23 -2.97
CA ARG A 184 -7.02 21.34 -2.74
C ARG A 184 -6.89 21.11 -1.25
N ARG A 185 -7.69 21.85 -0.47
CA ARG A 185 -8.12 21.41 0.84
C ARG A 185 -8.18 19.90 0.75
N ALA A 186 -7.40 19.21 1.58
CA ALA A 186 -7.55 17.78 1.81
C ALA A 186 -9.03 17.60 2.11
N THR A 187 -9.78 17.34 1.06
CA THR A 187 -11.19 17.13 1.15
C THR A 187 -11.18 15.68 1.52
N THR A 188 -11.52 15.43 2.78
CA THR A 188 -11.92 14.13 3.32
C THR A 188 -13.07 13.48 2.53
N ARG A 189 -13.40 13.98 1.33
CA ARG A 189 -14.19 13.26 0.35
C ARG A 189 -13.34 12.09 -0.12
N GLN A 190 -13.76 10.89 0.26
CA GLN A 190 -13.40 9.66 -0.43
C GLN A 190 -13.43 9.92 -1.93
N TRP A 191 -12.28 9.73 -2.57
CA TRP A 191 -12.19 9.78 -4.01
C TRP A 191 -13.21 8.79 -4.57
N THR A 192 -14.03 9.25 -5.52
CA THR A 192 -15.04 8.41 -6.17
C THR A 192 -14.65 8.29 -7.64
N PRO A 193 -14.55 7.07 -8.19
CA PRO A 193 -14.22 6.89 -9.60
C PRO A 193 -15.27 7.56 -10.49
N HIS A 194 -14.82 8.28 -11.50
CA HIS A 194 -15.71 8.72 -12.57
C HIS A 194 -16.32 7.50 -13.28
N ARG A 195 -17.56 7.62 -13.76
CA ARG A 195 -18.26 6.50 -14.42
C ARG A 195 -17.48 5.93 -15.62
N SER A 196 -16.81 6.79 -16.39
CA SER A 196 -15.96 6.38 -17.52
C SER A 196 -14.76 5.52 -17.10
N LEU A 197 -14.19 5.78 -15.93
CA LEU A 197 -13.12 4.96 -15.38
C LEU A 197 -13.64 3.57 -14.99
N GLN A 198 -14.83 3.50 -14.37
CA GLN A 198 -15.45 2.20 -14.08
C GLN A 198 -15.73 1.43 -15.36
N TRP A 199 -16.29 2.06 -16.41
CA TRP A 199 -16.46 1.40 -17.71
C TRP A 199 -15.15 0.91 -18.32
N THR A 200 -14.05 1.64 -18.13
CA THR A 200 -12.72 1.22 -18.59
C THR A 200 -12.23 -0.02 -17.84
N LEU A 201 -12.43 -0.07 -16.52
CA LEU A 201 -12.11 -1.24 -15.71
C LEU A 201 -12.96 -2.44 -16.13
N ASP A 202 -14.26 -2.25 -16.33
CA ASP A 202 -15.20 -3.31 -16.71
C ASP A 202 -14.95 -3.84 -18.13
N ALA A 203 -14.39 -3.02 -19.03
CA ALA A 203 -13.97 -3.46 -20.36
C ALA A 203 -12.78 -4.43 -20.32
N ILE A 204 -12.03 -4.50 -19.21
CA ILE A 204 -10.96 -5.47 -19.00
C ILE A 204 -11.58 -6.73 -18.41
N THR A 205 -11.88 -7.70 -19.28
CA THR A 205 -12.58 -8.94 -18.89
C THR A 205 -11.66 -10.14 -18.71
N ALA A 206 -10.48 -10.12 -19.32
CA ALA A 206 -9.51 -11.23 -19.28
C ALA A 206 -8.60 -11.23 -18.04
N GLY A 207 -8.74 -10.24 -17.15
CA GLY A 207 -7.85 -10.10 -16.00
C GLY A 207 -8.36 -9.18 -14.90
N PRO A 208 -7.90 -9.37 -13.64
CA PRO A 208 -8.14 -8.43 -12.55
C PRO A 208 -7.61 -7.02 -12.88
N ALA A 209 -8.45 -6.00 -12.74
CA ALA A 209 -8.08 -4.61 -12.95
C ALA A 209 -8.60 -3.71 -11.81
N PHE A 210 -7.75 -2.83 -11.29
CA PHE A 210 -8.09 -2.00 -10.14
C PHE A 210 -7.27 -0.72 -10.06
N VAL A 211 -7.80 0.27 -9.35
CA VAL A 211 -7.13 1.53 -9.02
C VAL A 211 -6.81 1.54 -7.54
N ARG A 212 -5.57 1.92 -7.20
CA ARG A 212 -5.13 2.11 -5.82
C ARG A 212 -4.37 3.42 -5.63
N ASN A 213 -4.26 3.86 -4.38
CA ASN A 213 -3.36 4.94 -3.98
C ASN A 213 -2.01 4.41 -3.45
N GLY A 214 -1.11 5.31 -3.08
CA GLY A 214 0.19 4.99 -2.46
C GLY A 214 0.09 4.36 -1.06
N ARG A 215 -1.05 4.53 -0.37
CA ARG A 215 -1.35 3.87 0.91
C ARG A 215 -1.82 2.42 0.76
N MET A 216 -1.96 1.95 -0.48
CA MET A 216 -2.46 0.62 -0.84
C MET A 216 -3.98 0.42 -0.64
N ASP A 217 -4.75 1.51 -0.55
CA ASP A 217 -6.22 1.46 -0.58
C ASP A 217 -6.70 1.12 -1.99
N ILE A 218 -7.61 0.17 -2.12
CA ILE A 218 -8.29 -0.12 -3.39
C ILE A 218 -9.47 0.85 -3.52
N LEU A 219 -9.46 1.66 -4.57
CA LEU A 219 -10.42 2.75 -4.76
C LEU A 219 -11.48 2.44 -5.83
N ALA A 220 -11.12 1.62 -6.82
CA ALA A 220 -12.02 1.13 -7.87
C ALA A 220 -11.49 -0.22 -8.39
N ALA A 221 -12.39 -1.08 -8.85
CA ALA A 221 -12.03 -2.41 -9.34
C ALA A 221 -13.09 -2.95 -10.30
N ASN A 222 -12.66 -3.78 -11.24
CA ASN A 222 -13.57 -4.62 -12.02
C ASN A 222 -14.08 -5.80 -11.18
N GLN A 223 -15.11 -6.49 -11.69
CA GLN A 223 -15.71 -7.64 -11.01
C GLN A 223 -14.70 -8.78 -10.77
N LEU A 224 -13.87 -9.08 -11.78
CA LEU A 224 -12.88 -10.15 -11.69
C LEU A 224 -11.84 -9.89 -10.60
N PHE A 225 -11.43 -8.64 -10.38
CA PHE A 225 -10.57 -8.28 -9.25
C PHE A 225 -11.23 -8.52 -7.90
N ARG A 226 -12.53 -8.21 -7.76
CA ARG A 226 -13.26 -8.46 -6.52
C ARG A 226 -13.34 -9.95 -6.21
N ALA A 227 -13.58 -10.77 -7.22
CA ALA A 227 -13.55 -12.23 -7.08
C ALA A 227 -12.15 -12.74 -6.73
N PHE A 228 -11.12 -12.21 -7.39
CA PHE A 228 -9.73 -12.58 -7.17
C PHE A 228 -9.21 -12.23 -5.77
N TYR A 229 -9.62 -11.08 -5.22
CA TYR A 229 -9.28 -10.63 -3.87
C TYR A 229 -10.46 -10.75 -2.90
N THR A 230 -11.23 -11.86 -2.98
CA THR A 230 -12.43 -12.05 -2.15
C THR A 230 -12.16 -11.80 -0.66
N ASP A 231 -11.05 -12.33 -0.10
CA ASP A 231 -10.70 -12.18 1.32
C ASP A 231 -10.42 -10.72 1.74
N VAL A 232 -9.92 -9.88 0.82
CA VAL A 232 -9.70 -8.45 1.08
C VAL A 232 -11.02 -7.72 1.30
N TYR A 233 -12.08 -8.16 0.61
CA TYR A 233 -13.43 -7.59 0.74
C TYR A 233 -14.24 -8.26 1.86
N ALA A 234 -14.01 -9.55 2.12
CA ALA A 234 -14.76 -10.33 3.11
C ALA A 234 -14.40 -9.95 4.55
N THR A 235 -13.15 -9.59 4.83
CA THR A 235 -12.68 -9.21 6.18
C THR A 235 -12.79 -7.69 6.37
N PRO A 236 -13.69 -7.18 7.23
CA PRO A 236 -13.88 -5.73 7.42
C PRO A 236 -12.62 -5.01 7.91
N ASP A 237 -11.81 -5.68 8.72
CA ASP A 237 -10.55 -5.15 9.26
C ASP A 237 -9.52 -4.84 8.16
N ASN A 238 -9.62 -5.47 6.99
CA ASN A 238 -8.74 -5.16 5.86
C ASN A 238 -9.06 -3.80 5.26
N GLN A 239 -10.28 -3.27 5.44
CA GLN A 239 -10.72 -1.98 4.91
C GLN A 239 -10.41 -1.79 3.42
N GLN A 240 -10.41 -2.87 2.64
CA GLN A 240 -10.04 -2.86 1.22
C GLN A 240 -8.63 -2.30 0.97
N ASN A 241 -7.72 -2.49 1.92
CA ASN A 241 -6.33 -2.07 1.85
C ASN A 241 -5.40 -3.28 1.72
N LEU A 242 -4.59 -3.31 0.66
CA LEU A 242 -3.70 -4.43 0.36
C LEU A 242 -2.55 -4.57 1.36
N ALA A 243 -2.12 -3.48 2.01
CA ALA A 243 -1.10 -3.56 3.06
C ALA A 243 -1.65 -4.20 4.34
N ARG A 244 -2.89 -3.85 4.73
CA ARG A 244 -3.58 -4.53 5.85
C ARG A 244 -3.77 -6.01 5.55
N PHE A 245 -4.25 -6.36 4.37
CA PHE A 245 -4.38 -7.76 3.97
C PHE A 245 -3.04 -8.50 4.07
N THR A 246 -1.97 -7.94 3.48
CA THR A 246 -0.65 -8.57 3.45
C THR A 246 -0.08 -8.82 4.85
N PHE A 247 -0.25 -7.89 5.79
CA PHE A 247 0.46 -7.93 7.08
C PHE A 247 -0.40 -8.34 8.28
N LEU A 248 -1.72 -8.20 8.20
CA LEU A 248 -2.65 -8.41 9.31
C LEU A 248 -3.60 -9.60 9.08
N ASP A 249 -3.88 -9.96 7.83
CA ASP A 249 -4.76 -11.08 7.50
C ASP A 249 -3.95 -12.38 7.31
N PRO A 250 -4.22 -13.45 8.09
CA PRO A 250 -3.57 -14.75 7.90
C PRO A 250 -3.83 -15.37 6.52
N ALA A 251 -4.92 -15.03 5.84
CA ALA A 251 -5.23 -15.51 4.49
C ALA A 251 -4.16 -15.09 3.47
N SER A 252 -3.50 -13.95 3.66
CA SER A 252 -2.42 -13.49 2.78
C SER A 252 -1.26 -14.49 2.67
N ARG A 253 -0.98 -15.26 3.73
CA ARG A 253 0.08 -16.28 3.73
C ARG A 253 -0.24 -17.48 2.85
N ARG A 254 -1.52 -17.78 2.65
CA ARG A 254 -1.96 -18.82 1.71
C ARG A 254 -2.09 -18.25 0.30
N PHE A 255 -2.49 -16.99 0.19
CA PHE A 255 -2.74 -16.34 -1.09
C PHE A 255 -1.46 -15.95 -1.84
N TYR A 256 -0.41 -15.57 -1.11
CA TYR A 256 0.90 -15.24 -1.65
C TYR A 256 1.90 -16.36 -1.36
N PRO A 257 2.20 -17.25 -2.31
CA PRO A 257 3.26 -18.25 -2.17
C PRO A 257 4.61 -17.59 -1.79
N ASP A 258 4.96 -16.50 -2.49
CA ASP A 258 6.16 -15.70 -2.24
C ASP A 258 5.85 -14.51 -1.30
N TRP A 259 5.25 -14.78 -0.14
CA TRP A 259 4.77 -13.72 0.77
C TRP A 259 5.84 -12.68 1.12
N ASP A 260 7.08 -13.11 1.38
CA ASP A 260 8.15 -12.18 1.77
C ASP A 260 8.47 -11.17 0.66
N ALA A 261 8.41 -11.59 -0.61
CA ALA A 261 8.60 -10.71 -1.75
C ALA A 261 7.45 -9.69 -1.85
N PHE A 262 6.20 -10.12 -1.67
CA PHE A 262 5.03 -9.24 -1.65
C PHE A 262 5.06 -8.24 -0.48
N ALA A 263 5.52 -8.68 0.68
CA ALA A 263 5.68 -7.84 1.86
C ALA A 263 6.74 -6.74 1.62
N ASP A 264 7.90 -7.10 1.05
CA ASP A 264 8.96 -6.14 0.71
C ASP A 264 8.47 -5.08 -0.29
N VAL A 265 7.77 -5.55 -1.33
CA VAL A 265 7.10 -4.74 -2.34
C VAL A 265 6.15 -3.74 -1.71
N THR A 266 5.29 -4.20 -0.81
CA THR A 266 4.26 -3.38 -0.15
C THR A 266 4.90 -2.30 0.72
N VAL A 267 5.91 -2.66 1.51
CA VAL A 267 6.66 -1.71 2.35
C VAL A 267 7.35 -0.65 1.50
N ALA A 268 7.95 -1.03 0.38
CA ALA A 268 8.60 -0.09 -0.53
C ALA A 268 7.62 0.95 -1.10
N ILE A 269 6.42 0.53 -1.49
CA ILE A 269 5.37 1.45 -1.98
C ILE A 269 4.92 2.41 -0.88
N VAL A 270 4.58 1.89 0.29
CA VAL A 270 4.11 2.71 1.43
C VAL A 270 5.18 3.72 1.84
N ARG A 271 6.46 3.34 1.79
CA ARG A 271 7.59 4.23 2.07
C ARG A 271 7.79 5.30 1.00
N ALA A 272 7.65 4.94 -0.27
CA ALA A 272 7.70 5.93 -1.34
C ALA A 272 6.57 6.98 -1.19
N GLU A 273 5.40 6.55 -0.73
CA GLU A 273 4.29 7.46 -0.43
C GLU A 273 4.56 8.35 0.79
N ALA A 274 5.18 7.82 1.85
CA ALA A 274 5.55 8.60 3.04
C ALA A 274 6.48 9.77 2.68
N GLY A 275 7.52 9.51 1.88
CA GLY A 275 8.41 10.57 1.43
C GLY A 275 7.77 11.55 0.44
N ARG A 276 6.72 11.14 -0.29
CA ARG A 276 5.97 12.02 -1.21
C ARG A 276 4.99 12.93 -0.47
N ASN A 277 4.33 12.41 0.56
CA ASN A 277 3.36 13.16 1.36
C ASN A 277 3.59 12.95 2.87
N PRO A 278 4.64 13.56 3.46
CA PRO A 278 5.03 13.33 4.86
C PRO A 278 4.05 13.88 5.90
N HIS A 279 2.94 14.46 5.48
CA HIS A 279 1.92 15.02 6.36
C HIS A 279 0.56 14.33 6.20
N ASP A 280 0.50 13.21 5.47
CA ASP A 280 -0.71 12.40 5.37
C ASP A 280 -0.98 11.65 6.68
N LYS A 281 -2.00 12.10 7.40
CA LYS A 281 -2.41 11.49 8.67
C LYS A 281 -2.85 10.04 8.50
N ASP A 282 -3.61 9.71 7.46
CA ASP A 282 -4.13 8.35 7.29
C ASP A 282 -2.98 7.38 6.98
N LEU A 283 -1.97 7.84 6.25
CA LEU A 283 -0.75 7.07 6.01
C LEU A 283 0.03 6.85 7.31
N HIS A 284 0.16 7.87 8.16
CA HIS A 284 0.80 7.72 9.46
C HIS A 284 0.04 6.76 10.37
N ASP A 285 -1.29 6.84 10.41
CA ASP A 285 -2.15 5.94 11.17
C ASP A 285 -1.99 4.49 10.67
N LEU A 286 -1.94 4.28 9.34
CA LEU A 286 -1.66 2.97 8.74
C LEU A 286 -0.28 2.43 9.12
N VAL A 287 0.78 3.23 8.96
CA VAL A 287 2.15 2.82 9.30
C VAL A 287 2.27 2.49 10.79
N GLY A 288 1.65 3.30 11.66
CA GLY A 288 1.61 3.07 13.10
C GLY A 288 0.88 1.77 13.47
N GLU A 289 -0.27 1.53 12.83
CA GLU A 289 -1.02 0.28 12.97
C GLU A 289 -0.17 -0.94 12.56
N LEU A 290 0.38 -0.93 11.35
CA LEU A 290 1.17 -2.03 10.80
C LEU A 290 2.44 -2.28 11.62
N CYS A 291 3.15 -1.22 12.02
CA CYS A 291 4.32 -1.33 12.89
C CYS A 291 3.97 -1.91 14.26
N THR A 292 2.78 -1.64 14.80
CA THR A 292 2.36 -2.15 16.11
C THR A 292 1.96 -3.61 16.04
N ARG A 293 1.18 -3.97 15.01
CA ARG A 293 0.52 -5.28 14.88
C ARG A 293 1.32 -6.33 14.12
N SER A 294 2.38 -5.94 13.39
CA SER A 294 3.18 -6.87 12.58
C SER A 294 4.68 -6.67 12.78
N ASP A 295 5.34 -7.64 13.43
CA ASP A 295 6.80 -7.72 13.53
C ASP A 295 7.46 -7.66 12.15
N ALA A 296 6.88 -8.39 11.19
CA ALA A 296 7.40 -8.50 9.85
C ALA A 296 7.36 -7.15 9.09
N PHE A 297 6.32 -6.34 9.30
CA PHE A 297 6.27 -4.97 8.77
C PHE A 297 7.29 -4.08 9.47
N ARG A 298 7.31 -4.08 10.81
CA ARG A 298 8.22 -3.25 11.62
C ARG A 298 9.69 -3.45 11.25
N THR A 299 10.13 -4.69 11.07
CA THR A 299 11.51 -5.00 10.67
C THR A 299 11.84 -4.47 9.27
N ARG A 300 10.93 -4.65 8.30
CA ARG A 300 11.11 -4.17 6.92
C ARG A 300 11.06 -2.66 6.82
N TRP A 301 10.16 -2.04 7.59
CA TRP A 301 10.04 -0.61 7.69
C TRP A 301 11.38 -0.02 8.17
N GLY A 302 11.96 -0.54 9.25
CA GLY A 302 13.27 -0.10 9.75
C GLY A 302 14.46 -0.37 8.82
N ALA A 303 14.29 -1.14 7.74
CA ALA A 303 15.34 -1.36 6.73
C ALA A 303 15.38 -0.25 5.65
N HIS A 304 14.37 0.63 5.62
CA HIS A 304 14.25 1.78 4.70
C HIS A 304 14.39 1.44 3.21
N ASN A 305 14.00 0.23 2.78
CA ASN A 305 14.08 -0.15 1.37
C ASN A 305 13.04 0.61 0.55
N VAL A 306 13.47 1.17 -0.58
CA VAL A 306 12.62 1.78 -1.60
C VAL A 306 12.83 0.98 -2.89
N ARG A 307 11.77 0.74 -3.64
CA ARG A 307 11.82 0.02 -4.93
C ARG A 307 10.81 0.63 -5.88
N HIS A 308 11.14 0.62 -7.17
CA HIS A 308 10.19 0.95 -8.23
C HIS A 308 9.20 -0.20 -8.42
N HIS A 309 7.92 0.15 -8.54
CA HIS A 309 6.87 -0.76 -8.97
C HIS A 309 6.48 -0.39 -10.40
N GLY A 310 6.99 -1.14 -11.37
CA GLY A 310 6.63 -0.97 -12.78
C GLY A 310 5.84 -2.17 -13.27
N THR A 311 6.56 -3.22 -13.62
CA THR A 311 6.01 -4.41 -14.26
C THR A 311 6.69 -5.67 -13.73
N GLY A 312 6.11 -6.83 -13.99
CA GLY A 312 6.72 -8.11 -13.65
C GLY A 312 5.70 -9.22 -13.53
N THR A 313 6.13 -10.36 -13.01
CA THR A 313 5.27 -11.53 -12.79
C THR A 313 5.05 -11.75 -11.29
N LYS A 314 3.82 -12.09 -10.93
CA LYS A 314 3.39 -12.40 -9.57
C LYS A 314 2.76 -13.78 -9.51
N HIS A 315 3.15 -14.54 -8.51
CA HIS A 315 2.55 -15.83 -8.21
C HIS A 315 1.51 -15.69 -7.10
N PHE A 316 0.37 -16.33 -7.28
CA PHE A 316 -0.72 -16.36 -6.34
C PHE A 316 -1.24 -17.79 -6.19
N HIS A 317 -1.84 -18.07 -5.05
CA HIS A 317 -2.62 -19.28 -4.86
C HIS A 317 -4.04 -18.90 -4.45
N HIS A 318 -4.97 -19.00 -5.40
CA HIS A 318 -6.37 -18.63 -5.21
C HIS A 318 -7.18 -19.85 -4.77
N HIS A 319 -7.93 -19.74 -3.67
CA HIS A 319 -8.65 -20.86 -3.05
C HIS A 319 -9.58 -21.62 -4.02
N ALA A 320 -10.20 -20.92 -4.97
CA ALA A 320 -11.13 -21.53 -5.93
C ALA A 320 -10.48 -22.08 -7.21
N VAL A 321 -9.31 -21.57 -7.64
CA VAL A 321 -8.73 -21.87 -8.96
C VAL A 321 -7.26 -22.29 -8.92
N GLY A 322 -6.67 -22.41 -7.72
CA GLY A 322 -5.31 -22.87 -7.51
C GLY A 322 -4.26 -21.82 -7.88
N ASP A 323 -3.13 -22.30 -8.37
CA ASP A 323 -1.94 -21.48 -8.63
C ASP A 323 -2.09 -20.64 -9.90
N LEU A 324 -1.76 -19.36 -9.78
CA LEU A 324 -1.83 -18.38 -10.87
C LEU A 324 -0.49 -17.65 -10.99
N SER A 325 0.05 -17.62 -12.20
CA SER A 325 1.20 -16.79 -12.58
C SER A 325 0.71 -15.67 -13.47
N LEU A 326 0.74 -14.45 -12.95
CA LEU A 326 0.16 -13.28 -13.63
C LEU A 326 1.22 -12.21 -13.82
N ALA A 327 1.38 -11.76 -15.06
CA ALA A 327 2.06 -10.51 -15.34
C ALA A 327 1.24 -9.35 -14.77
N PHE A 328 1.90 -8.29 -14.31
CA PHE A 328 1.25 -7.07 -13.87
C PHE A 328 1.83 -5.84 -14.55
N GLU A 329 0.94 -4.90 -14.84
CA GLU A 329 1.26 -3.60 -15.40
C GLU A 329 0.68 -2.53 -14.48
N GLY A 330 1.54 -1.64 -13.96
CA GLY A 330 1.15 -0.49 -13.15
C GLY A 330 1.24 0.80 -13.97
N LEU A 331 0.12 1.49 -14.16
CA LEU A 331 0.02 2.73 -14.92
C LEU A 331 -0.37 3.90 -14.00
N GLU A 332 0.48 4.91 -13.92
CA GLU A 332 0.14 6.15 -13.21
C GLU A 332 -0.96 6.93 -13.95
N MET A 333 -1.94 7.43 -13.20
CA MET A 333 -3.08 8.13 -13.78
C MET A 333 -2.77 9.61 -13.96
N ALA A 334 -2.59 10.05 -15.22
CA ALA A 334 -2.31 11.46 -15.53
C ALA A 334 -3.40 12.43 -15.00
N ALA A 335 -4.67 12.03 -15.06
CA ALA A 335 -5.80 12.84 -14.57
C ALA A 335 -5.96 12.80 -13.03
N ALA A 336 -5.27 11.89 -12.34
CA ALA A 336 -5.32 11.74 -10.89
C ALA A 336 -3.93 11.31 -10.35
N PRO A 337 -2.97 12.25 -10.29
CA PRO A 337 -1.63 11.96 -9.76
C PRO A 337 -1.68 11.34 -8.35
N GLY A 338 -0.83 10.35 -8.11
CA GLY A 338 -0.82 9.56 -6.87
C GLY A 338 -1.73 8.32 -6.91
N LEU A 339 -2.54 8.17 -7.96
CA LEU A 339 -3.29 6.93 -8.22
C LEU A 339 -2.61 6.10 -9.31
N THR A 340 -2.67 4.78 -9.12
CA THR A 340 -2.14 3.78 -10.06
C THR A 340 -3.25 2.83 -10.46
N LEU A 341 -3.48 2.71 -11.77
CA LEU A 341 -4.23 1.61 -12.36
C LEU A 341 -3.31 0.40 -12.45
N THR A 342 -3.72 -0.74 -11.94
CA THR A 342 -2.97 -1.99 -12.04
C THR A 342 -3.83 -3.05 -12.72
N ILE A 343 -3.25 -3.74 -13.68
CA ILE A 343 -3.89 -4.83 -14.42
C ILE A 343 -3.04 -6.08 -14.22
N TYR A 344 -3.69 -7.21 -13.94
CA TYR A 344 -3.06 -8.53 -13.95
C TYR A 344 -3.50 -9.30 -15.19
N THR A 345 -2.54 -9.88 -15.90
CA THR A 345 -2.78 -10.66 -17.12
C THR A 345 -2.08 -12.01 -17.01
N ALA A 346 -2.78 -13.07 -17.41
CA ALA A 346 -2.15 -14.36 -17.60
C ALA A 346 -1.51 -14.43 -18.99
N GLU A 347 -0.49 -15.29 -19.14
CA GLU A 347 0.04 -15.62 -20.46
C GLU A 347 -1.05 -16.32 -21.30
N PRO A 348 -1.28 -15.93 -22.57
CA PRO A 348 -2.29 -16.56 -23.41
C PRO A 348 -2.07 -18.08 -23.58
N GLY A 349 -3.13 -18.87 -23.47
CA GLY A 349 -3.10 -20.33 -23.54
C GLY A 349 -2.54 -21.02 -22.29
N SER A 350 -2.19 -20.26 -21.24
CA SER A 350 -1.65 -20.83 -20.01
C SER A 350 -2.74 -21.39 -19.09
N PRO A 351 -2.38 -22.30 -18.15
CA PRO A 351 -3.29 -22.71 -17.09
C PRO A 351 -3.82 -21.55 -16.24
N SER A 352 -3.05 -20.45 -16.12
CA SER A 352 -3.48 -19.26 -15.38
C SER A 352 -4.55 -18.46 -16.12
N GLU A 353 -4.53 -18.44 -17.46
CA GLU A 353 -5.62 -17.85 -18.25
C GLU A 353 -6.92 -18.64 -18.05
N GLU A 354 -6.84 -19.97 -18.11
CA GLU A 354 -7.98 -20.85 -17.82
C GLU A 354 -8.50 -20.63 -16.40
N GLY A 355 -7.61 -20.55 -15.40
CA GLY A 355 -7.97 -20.26 -14.01
C GLY A 355 -8.71 -18.94 -13.85
N LEU A 356 -8.26 -17.86 -14.53
CA LEU A 356 -8.97 -16.58 -14.52
C LEU A 356 -10.33 -16.65 -15.21
N ARG A 357 -10.45 -17.41 -16.30
CA ARG A 357 -11.73 -17.64 -17.00
C ARG A 357 -12.73 -18.40 -16.12
N LEU A 358 -12.27 -19.44 -15.42
CA LEU A 358 -13.07 -20.17 -14.45
C LEU A 358 -13.53 -19.27 -13.31
N LEU A 359 -12.62 -18.45 -12.76
CA LEU A 359 -12.94 -17.50 -11.70
C LEU A 359 -13.98 -16.46 -12.14
N SER A 360 -13.87 -15.94 -13.36
CA SER A 360 -14.84 -15.01 -13.94
C SER A 360 -16.23 -15.63 -14.04
N THR A 361 -16.32 -16.87 -14.52
CA THR A 361 -17.58 -17.62 -14.63
C THR A 361 -18.19 -17.90 -13.25
N TRP A 362 -17.35 -18.27 -12.27
CA TRP A 362 -17.76 -18.50 -10.89
C TRP A 362 -18.31 -17.22 -10.24
N ALA A 363 -17.63 -16.08 -10.43
CA ALA A 363 -18.06 -14.79 -9.90
C ALA A 363 -19.41 -14.36 -10.46
N ALA A 364 -19.61 -14.51 -11.77
CA ALA A 364 -20.88 -14.21 -12.43
C ALA A 364 -22.04 -15.09 -11.91
N THR A 365 -21.75 -16.35 -11.57
CA THR A 365 -22.75 -17.28 -11.02
C THR A 365 -23.18 -16.88 -9.60
N ARG A 366 -22.25 -16.41 -8.76
CA ARG A 366 -22.58 -15.95 -7.39
C ARG A 366 -23.40 -14.67 -7.37
N GLU A 367 -23.16 -13.74 -8.29
CA GLU A 367 -23.97 -12.52 -8.39
C GLU A 367 -25.39 -12.78 -8.91
N ALA A 368 -25.56 -13.82 -9.73
CA ALA A 368 -26.87 -14.24 -10.23
C ALA A 368 -27.71 -14.97 -9.16
N ASP A 369 -27.11 -15.45 -8.07
CA ASP A 369 -27.77 -16.22 -7.01
C ASP A 369 -27.65 -15.52 -5.63
N PRO A 370 -28.43 -14.45 -5.38
CA PRO A 370 -28.42 -13.71 -4.12
C PRO A 370 -29.08 -14.46 -2.94
N ASP A 371 -29.67 -15.65 -3.16
CA ASP A 371 -30.46 -16.37 -2.14
C ASP A 371 -29.62 -17.34 -1.28
N THR A 372 -28.39 -17.65 -1.68
CA THR A 372 -27.52 -18.57 -0.90
C THR A 372 -26.95 -17.91 0.37
N GLU A 373 -26.76 -16.58 0.40
CA GLU A 373 -26.23 -15.87 1.59
C GLU A 373 -27.28 -15.59 2.68
N ARG A 374 -28.59 -15.66 2.37
CA ARG A 374 -29.65 -15.50 3.40
C ARG A 374 -29.96 -16.78 4.16
N SER A 375 -29.58 -17.94 3.62
CA SER A 375 -29.88 -19.25 4.22
C SER A 375 -28.81 -19.74 5.20
N ALA A 376 -27.63 -19.10 5.25
CA ALA A 376 -26.57 -19.43 6.20
C ALA A 376 -26.67 -18.70 7.55
N THR A 377 -27.62 -17.76 7.69
CA THR A 377 -27.83 -16.93 8.89
C THR A 377 -29.16 -17.20 9.60
N SER A 378 -29.87 -18.28 9.27
CA SER A 378 -31.09 -18.73 9.98
C SER A 378 -30.86 -19.93 10.88
#